data_AF-A0A6J1N3D3-F1
#
_entry.id   AF-A0A6J1N3D3-F1
#
_cell.length_a   1.000
_cell.length_b   1.000
_cell.length_c   1.000
_cell.angle_alpha   90.00
_cell.angle_beta   90.00
_cell.angle_gamma   90.00
#
_symmetry.space_group_name_H-M   'P 1'
#
loop_
_entity.id
_entity.type
_entity.pdbx_description
1 polymer ?
#
loop_
_entity_poly.entity_id
_entity_poly.type
_entity_poly.pdbx_seq_one_letter_code
_entity_poly.pdbx_strand_id
1 'polypeptide(L)'
;MFITTKLDAAVPSGKKVVPSLKQNLKRLKLDYVDLFLIHSPYNVFNYTNFDILDIWKGMEDCKRLGLARSIGVSNFNSSHINRILRYSKIRPAVNQIEVNPTRTNLDLVAYCQSEGIVVTGYAPFGYLVPRSRSNSTEIPPTFEDSTLVRMARKYGKETSQVALRYQIDRAVIPIPKSQNRTHTSSNVDLFDFSLTQKEVYTINEFNRNLPVYAEDGDELVQSFRRAYDIYLRFPMAC
;
A
#
# COMPACT_ATOMS: atom_id res chain seq x y z
N MET A 1 -2.52 -11.36 -16.08
CA MET A 1 -2.90 -10.18 -15.26
C MET A 1 -2.79 -10.59 -13.81
N PHE A 2 -2.29 -9.72 -12.93
CA PHE A 2 -2.23 -9.96 -11.49
C PHE A 2 -3.22 -9.01 -10.80
N ILE A 3 -4.29 -9.56 -10.21
CA ILE A 3 -5.39 -8.79 -9.64
C ILE A 3 -5.34 -8.88 -8.12
N THR A 4 -5.29 -7.71 -7.48
CA THR A 4 -5.39 -7.60 -6.02
C THR A 4 -6.72 -6.97 -5.63
N THR A 5 -7.40 -7.55 -4.65
CA THR A 5 -8.51 -6.89 -3.94
C THR A 5 -8.27 -6.94 -2.44
N LYS A 6 -9.07 -6.20 -1.67
CA LYS A 6 -8.91 -6.07 -0.22
C LYS A 6 -10.20 -6.39 0.52
N LEU A 7 -10.06 -6.97 1.70
CA LEU A 7 -11.14 -7.15 2.66
C LEU A 7 -11.54 -5.77 3.19
N ASP A 8 -12.84 -5.47 3.17
CA ASP A 8 -13.33 -4.20 3.72
C ASP A 8 -13.01 -4.10 5.22
N ALA A 9 -12.59 -2.91 5.67
CA ALA A 9 -12.29 -2.66 7.08
C ALA A 9 -13.54 -2.71 7.98
N ALA A 10 -14.75 -2.72 7.39
CA ALA A 10 -16.02 -2.93 8.07
C ALA A 10 -16.30 -4.39 8.45
N VAL A 11 -15.54 -5.35 7.92
CA VAL A 11 -15.86 -6.77 8.11
C VAL A 11 -15.69 -7.15 9.59
N PRO A 12 -16.77 -7.61 10.26
CA PRO A 12 -16.78 -7.66 11.72
C PRO A 12 -16.12 -8.91 12.32
N SER A 13 -15.86 -9.95 11.52
CA SER A 13 -15.32 -11.24 12.01
C SER A 13 -14.81 -12.14 10.88
N GLY A 14 -14.00 -13.14 11.25
CA GLY A 14 -13.40 -14.13 10.35
C GLY A 14 -14.42 -14.89 9.51
N LYS A 15 -15.57 -15.23 10.11
CA LYS A 15 -16.68 -15.94 9.41
C LYS A 15 -17.27 -15.14 8.24
N LYS A 16 -17.06 -13.82 8.21
CA LYS A 16 -17.55 -12.94 7.13
C LYS A 16 -16.53 -12.72 6.01
N VAL A 17 -15.27 -13.13 6.20
CA VAL A 17 -14.18 -12.92 5.22
C VAL A 17 -14.46 -13.64 3.89
N VAL A 18 -14.81 -14.93 3.93
CA VAL A 18 -15.14 -15.70 2.71
C VAL A 18 -16.37 -15.14 1.97
N PRO A 19 -17.51 -14.88 2.63
CA PRO A 19 -18.64 -14.19 2.00
C PRO A 19 -18.25 -12.84 1.36
N SER A 20 -17.45 -12.02 2.04
CA SER A 20 -17.00 -10.73 1.51
C SER A 20 -16.13 -10.89 0.26
N LEU A 21 -15.19 -11.83 0.23
CA LEU A 21 -14.40 -12.08 -0.97
C LEU A 21 -15.28 -12.58 -2.14
N LYS A 22 -16.24 -13.49 -1.88
CA LYS A 22 -17.19 -13.93 -2.92
C LYS A 22 -17.98 -12.77 -3.51
N GLN A 23 -18.37 -11.78 -2.70
CA GLN A 23 -19.03 -10.57 -3.19
C GLN A 23 -18.11 -9.72 -4.07
N ASN A 24 -16.84 -9.55 -3.67
CA ASN A 24 -15.85 -8.85 -4.48
C ASN A 24 -15.61 -9.56 -5.82
N LEU A 25 -15.47 -10.89 -5.80
CA LEU A 25 -15.32 -11.72 -6.99
C LEU A 25 -16.51 -11.58 -7.96
N LYS A 26 -17.75 -11.57 -7.44
CA LYS A 26 -18.95 -11.32 -8.25
C LYS A 26 -18.91 -9.95 -8.93
N ARG A 27 -18.49 -8.89 -8.21
CA ARG A 27 -18.37 -7.53 -8.76
C ARG A 27 -17.28 -7.45 -9.83
N LEU A 28 -16.16 -8.12 -9.60
CA LEU A 28 -15.03 -8.18 -10.53
C LEU A 28 -15.28 -9.11 -11.72
N LYS A 29 -16.32 -9.96 -11.66
CA LYS A 29 -16.61 -11.04 -12.61
C LYS A 29 -15.42 -12.00 -12.75
N LEU A 30 -14.87 -12.43 -11.61
CA LEU A 30 -13.72 -13.34 -11.53
C LEU A 30 -14.06 -14.53 -10.63
N ASP A 31 -13.45 -15.67 -10.91
CA ASP A 31 -13.53 -16.86 -10.04
C ASP A 31 -12.54 -16.79 -8.87
N TYR A 32 -11.42 -16.08 -9.06
CA TYR A 32 -10.38 -15.89 -8.06
C TYR A 32 -9.66 -14.53 -8.21
N VAL A 33 -8.92 -14.13 -7.19
CA VAL A 33 -7.91 -13.05 -7.25
C VAL A 33 -6.51 -13.58 -7.00
N ASP A 34 -5.50 -12.95 -7.60
CA ASP A 34 -4.11 -13.35 -7.38
C ASP A 34 -3.65 -13.00 -5.95
N LEU A 35 -4.15 -11.89 -5.40
CA LEU A 35 -3.84 -11.45 -4.04
C LEU A 35 -5.07 -10.89 -3.33
N PHE A 36 -5.33 -11.37 -2.11
CA PHE A 36 -6.35 -10.82 -1.23
C PHE A 36 -5.71 -10.28 0.06
N LEU A 37 -5.95 -9.00 0.38
CA LEU A 37 -5.33 -8.33 1.51
C LEU A 37 -6.34 -8.00 2.61
N ILE A 38 -5.96 -8.13 3.88
CA ILE A 38 -6.62 -7.37 4.95
C ILE A 38 -6.27 -5.89 4.73
N HIS A 39 -7.26 -5.00 4.57
CA HIS A 39 -7.00 -3.59 4.23
C HIS A 39 -6.37 -2.79 5.40
N SER A 40 -6.76 -3.08 6.63
CA SER A 40 -6.26 -2.39 7.83
C SER A 40 -6.32 -3.33 9.03
N PRO A 41 -5.41 -3.21 10.01
CA PRO A 41 -5.50 -3.96 11.26
C PRO A 41 -6.61 -3.43 12.19
N TYR A 42 -7.28 -2.33 11.84
CA TYR A 42 -8.32 -1.68 12.65
C TYR A 42 -9.69 -1.73 11.98
N ASN A 43 -10.75 -1.89 12.79
CA ASN A 43 -12.13 -1.72 12.33
C ASN A 43 -12.48 -0.23 12.28
N VAL A 44 -12.69 0.30 11.07
CA VAL A 44 -12.89 1.74 10.88
C VAL A 44 -14.29 2.24 11.25
N PHE A 45 -15.26 1.36 11.46
CA PHE A 45 -16.64 1.76 11.75
C PHE A 45 -16.96 1.77 13.23
N ASN A 46 -16.48 0.78 13.99
CA ASN A 46 -16.93 0.55 15.36
C ASN A 46 -15.85 0.67 16.44
N TYR A 47 -14.60 1.04 16.11
CA TYR A 47 -13.48 1.12 17.06
C TYR A 47 -13.30 -0.12 17.95
N THR A 48 -13.91 -1.25 17.59
CA THR A 48 -13.75 -2.52 18.27
C THR A 48 -12.63 -3.25 17.57
N ASN A 49 -11.59 -3.60 18.34
CA ASN A 49 -10.54 -4.49 17.86
C ASN A 49 -11.20 -5.82 17.50
N PHE A 50 -11.40 -6.11 16.21
CA PHE A 50 -11.57 -7.49 15.80
C PHE A 50 -10.25 -8.21 16.08
N ASP A 51 -10.31 -9.48 16.47
CA ASP A 51 -9.09 -10.25 16.60
C ASP A 51 -8.50 -10.46 15.21
N ILE A 52 -7.32 -9.88 14.96
CA ILE A 52 -6.56 -10.06 13.72
C ILE A 52 -6.43 -11.55 13.38
N LEU A 53 -6.29 -12.42 14.37
CA LEU A 53 -6.18 -13.86 14.16
C LEU A 53 -7.49 -14.50 13.70
N ASP A 54 -8.64 -13.99 14.15
CA ASP A 54 -9.94 -14.46 13.67
C ASP A 54 -10.15 -14.08 12.19
N ILE A 55 -9.83 -12.83 11.81
CA ILE A 55 -9.84 -12.41 10.41
C ILE A 55 -8.86 -13.23 9.57
N TRP A 56 -7.64 -13.43 10.06
CA TRP A 56 -6.61 -14.16 9.33
C TRP A 56 -7.00 -15.61 9.06
N LYS A 57 -7.66 -16.30 10.00
CA LYS A 57 -8.24 -17.64 9.74
C LYS A 57 -9.21 -17.63 8.56
N GLY A 58 -10.04 -16.59 8.45
CA GLY A 58 -10.92 -16.41 7.30
C GLY A 58 -10.15 -16.17 5.99
N MET A 59 -9.00 -15.48 6.04
CA MET A 59 -8.12 -15.31 4.89
C MET A 59 -7.50 -16.66 4.45
N GLU A 60 -7.07 -17.48 5.40
CA GLU A 60 -6.56 -18.84 5.13
C GLU A 60 -7.62 -19.71 4.45
N ASP A 61 -8.88 -19.60 4.89
CA ASP A 61 -10.01 -20.27 4.23
C ASP A 61 -10.24 -19.78 2.80
N CYS A 62 -10.16 -18.48 2.53
CA CYS A 62 -10.21 -17.95 1.16
C CYS A 62 -9.15 -18.57 0.24
N LYS A 63 -7.93 -18.75 0.75
CA LYS A 63 -6.85 -19.40 0.00
C LYS A 63 -7.11 -20.89 -0.21
N ARG A 64 -7.52 -21.59 0.86
CA ARG A 64 -7.85 -23.03 0.81
C ARG A 64 -8.98 -23.35 -0.17
N LEU A 65 -9.97 -22.46 -0.26
CA LEU A 65 -11.10 -22.58 -1.19
C LEU A 65 -10.75 -22.16 -2.63
N GLY A 66 -9.52 -21.73 -2.90
CA GLY A 66 -9.09 -21.29 -4.24
C GLY A 66 -9.60 -19.91 -4.67
N LEU A 67 -10.25 -19.15 -3.76
CA LEU A 67 -10.79 -17.82 -4.05
C LEU A 67 -9.68 -16.76 -4.14
N ALA A 68 -8.55 -16.99 -3.47
CA ALA A 68 -7.34 -16.19 -3.56
C ALA A 68 -6.10 -17.08 -3.73
N ARG A 69 -5.22 -16.77 -4.67
CA ARG A 69 -3.96 -17.51 -4.85
C ARG A 69 -2.96 -17.19 -3.73
N SER A 70 -2.88 -15.92 -3.36
CA SER A 70 -2.08 -15.41 -2.25
C SER A 70 -2.93 -14.55 -1.31
N ILE A 71 -2.53 -14.53 -0.05
CA ILE A 71 -3.15 -13.70 1.00
C ILE A 71 -2.09 -12.85 1.68
N GLY A 72 -2.45 -11.65 2.08
CA GLY A 72 -1.53 -10.71 2.71
C GLY A 72 -2.26 -9.67 3.56
N VAL A 73 -1.51 -8.67 3.97
CA VAL A 73 -1.98 -7.60 4.86
C VAL A 73 -1.64 -6.23 4.27
N SER A 74 -2.27 -5.19 4.80
CA SER A 74 -2.03 -3.80 4.44
C SER A 74 -2.11 -2.94 5.69
N ASN A 75 -1.18 -1.99 5.85
CA ASN A 75 -1.07 -1.11 7.01
C ASN A 75 -0.70 -1.82 8.33
N PHE A 76 0.00 -2.97 8.25
CA PHE A 76 0.41 -3.71 9.44
C PHE A 76 1.82 -3.32 9.87
N ASN A 77 2.01 -3.09 11.17
CA ASN A 77 3.32 -2.93 11.79
C ASN A 77 3.93 -4.31 12.14
N SER A 78 5.17 -4.32 12.61
CA SER A 78 5.90 -5.54 12.97
C SER A 78 5.20 -6.36 14.07
N SER A 79 4.58 -5.72 15.05
CA SER A 79 3.82 -6.39 16.12
C SER A 79 2.62 -7.17 15.58
N HIS A 80 1.83 -6.56 14.69
CA HIS A 80 0.71 -7.24 14.04
C HIS A 80 1.17 -8.43 13.19
N ILE A 81 2.25 -8.27 12.44
CA ILE A 81 2.83 -9.34 11.61
C ILE A 81 3.33 -10.49 12.50
N ASN A 82 4.09 -10.18 13.56
CA ASN A 82 4.59 -11.18 14.50
C ASN A 82 3.46 -12.03 15.11
N ARG A 83 2.33 -11.41 15.42
CA ARG A 83 1.15 -12.12 15.91
C ARG A 83 0.62 -13.13 14.88
N ILE A 84 0.52 -12.75 13.60
CA ILE A 84 0.11 -13.68 12.53
C ILE A 84 1.12 -14.81 12.39
N LEU A 85 2.41 -14.50 12.28
CA LEU A 85 3.48 -15.48 12.10
C LEU A 85 3.52 -16.52 13.23
N ARG A 86 3.20 -16.11 14.45
CA ARG A 86 3.23 -16.98 15.63
C ARG A 86 2.06 -17.97 15.71
N TYR A 87 0.87 -17.56 15.25
CA TYR A 87 -0.39 -18.27 15.56
C TYR A 87 -1.14 -18.78 14.33
N SER A 88 -0.60 -18.60 13.13
CA SER A 88 -1.26 -18.93 11.87
C SER A 88 -0.46 -19.93 11.04
N LYS A 89 -1.12 -20.62 10.11
CA LYS A 89 -0.51 -21.66 9.27
C LYS A 89 0.11 -21.06 8.02
N ILE A 90 -0.49 -20.01 7.47
CA ILE A 90 -0.08 -19.37 6.23
C ILE A 90 0.52 -18.00 6.57
N ARG A 91 1.77 -17.80 6.17
CA ARG A 91 2.45 -16.50 6.25
C ARG A 91 1.82 -15.50 5.26
N PRO A 92 1.70 -14.20 5.61
CA PRO A 92 1.29 -13.19 4.65
C PRO A 92 2.31 -13.08 3.53
N ALA A 93 1.88 -13.14 2.28
CA ALA A 93 2.76 -13.00 1.13
C ALA A 93 3.23 -11.55 0.93
N VAL A 94 2.38 -10.59 1.31
CA VAL A 94 2.59 -9.15 1.10
C VAL A 94 2.20 -8.37 2.35
N ASN A 95 2.96 -7.32 2.66
CA ASN A 95 2.49 -6.19 3.45
C ASN A 95 2.44 -4.94 2.54
N GLN A 96 1.23 -4.40 2.33
CA GLN A 96 1.04 -3.16 1.58
C GLN A 96 1.05 -1.96 2.53
N ILE A 97 2.05 -1.09 2.43
CA ILE A 97 2.25 0.06 3.33
C ILE A 97 2.60 1.31 2.55
N GLU A 98 2.49 2.48 3.19
CA GLU A 98 2.93 3.73 2.59
C GLU A 98 4.46 3.71 2.46
N VAL A 99 4.99 3.92 1.26
CA VAL A 99 6.43 4.07 1.05
C VAL A 99 6.67 5.17 0.05
N ASN A 100 7.39 6.21 0.45
CA ASN A 100 7.79 7.34 -0.38
C ASN A 100 9.01 8.06 0.23
N PRO A 101 9.63 9.04 -0.46
CA PRO A 101 10.82 9.73 0.06
C PRO A 101 10.63 10.36 1.46
N THR A 102 9.45 10.91 1.75
CA THR A 102 9.14 11.53 3.06
C THR A 102 8.73 10.53 4.15
N ARG A 103 8.42 9.29 3.76
CA ARG A 103 8.01 8.19 4.63
C ARG A 103 8.60 6.89 4.12
N THR A 104 9.87 6.71 4.43
CA THR A 104 10.70 5.64 3.86
C THR A 104 10.36 4.26 4.42
N ASN A 105 9.88 4.18 5.67
CA ASN A 105 9.60 2.94 6.39
C ASN A 105 10.77 1.94 6.37
N LEU A 106 12.02 2.42 6.52
CA LEU A 106 13.24 1.59 6.41
C LEU A 106 13.18 0.33 7.28
N ASP A 107 12.87 0.48 8.57
CA ASP A 107 12.87 -0.64 9.52
C ASP A 107 11.78 -1.66 9.21
N LEU A 108 10.56 -1.19 8.91
CA LEU A 108 9.43 -2.07 8.60
C LEU A 108 9.63 -2.79 7.26
N VAL A 109 10.23 -2.14 6.27
CA VAL A 109 10.60 -2.74 4.99
C VAL A 109 11.63 -3.84 5.20
N ALA A 110 12.72 -3.55 5.91
CA ALA A 110 13.78 -4.51 6.22
C ALA A 110 13.24 -5.71 7.00
N TYR A 111 12.38 -5.47 7.99
CA TYR A 111 11.70 -6.51 8.77
C TYR A 111 10.79 -7.40 7.91
N CYS A 112 9.98 -6.82 7.02
CA CYS A 112 9.13 -7.63 6.13
C CYS A 112 10.00 -8.51 5.22
N GLN A 113 11.07 -7.94 4.65
CA GLN A 113 12.00 -8.67 3.79
C GLN A 113 12.71 -9.81 4.53
N SER A 114 13.14 -9.59 5.78
CA SER A 114 13.77 -10.64 6.59
C SER A 114 12.82 -11.81 6.90
N GLU A 115 11.51 -11.54 6.94
CA GLU A 115 10.46 -12.56 7.14
C GLU A 115 9.97 -13.22 5.85
N GLY A 116 10.56 -12.86 4.69
CA GLY A 116 10.13 -13.33 3.38
C GLY A 116 8.79 -12.74 2.92
N ILE A 117 8.40 -11.58 3.46
CA ILE A 117 7.17 -10.86 3.13
C ILE A 117 7.51 -9.74 2.14
N VAL A 118 6.87 -9.76 0.97
CA VAL A 118 7.05 -8.74 -0.05
C VAL A 118 6.39 -7.43 0.39
N VAL A 119 7.05 -6.29 0.15
CA VAL A 119 6.46 -4.97 0.42
C VAL A 119 5.89 -4.39 -0.86
N THR A 120 4.63 -3.95 -0.81
CA THR A 120 4.03 -3.10 -1.86
C THR A 120 3.86 -1.68 -1.31
N GLY A 121 4.40 -0.69 -2.01
CA GLY A 121 4.44 0.71 -1.59
C GLY A 121 3.31 1.54 -2.19
N TYR A 122 2.32 1.93 -1.38
CA TYR A 122 1.29 2.89 -1.83
C TYR A 122 1.73 4.33 -1.60
N ALA A 123 1.04 5.25 -2.29
CA ALA A 123 1.39 6.67 -2.39
C ALA A 123 2.88 6.89 -2.70
N PRO A 124 3.40 6.27 -3.77
CA PRO A 124 4.83 6.21 -4.00
C PRO A 124 5.50 7.58 -4.22
N PHE A 125 4.71 8.58 -4.62
CA PHE A 125 5.16 9.96 -4.78
C PHE A 125 5.03 10.82 -3.53
N GLY A 126 4.45 10.33 -2.43
CA GLY A 126 4.38 11.10 -1.18
C GLY A 126 3.83 12.53 -1.37
N TYR A 127 4.65 13.49 -0.94
CA TYR A 127 4.47 14.93 -1.08
C TYR A 127 5.13 15.56 -2.33
N LEU A 128 5.76 14.77 -3.23
CA LEU A 128 6.12 15.28 -4.57
C LEU A 128 4.87 15.76 -5.31
N VAL A 129 3.72 15.12 -5.04
CA VAL A 129 2.41 15.58 -5.49
C VAL A 129 1.83 16.54 -4.43
N PRO A 130 1.35 17.74 -4.81
CA PRO A 130 0.71 18.67 -3.89
C PRO A 130 -0.43 18.02 -3.08
N ARG A 131 -0.45 18.24 -1.76
CA ARG A 131 -1.45 17.67 -0.84
C ARG A 131 -2.20 18.79 -0.10
N SER A 132 -3.52 18.81 -0.27
CA SER A 132 -4.40 19.81 0.37
C SER A 132 -4.46 19.74 1.91
N ARG A 133 -4.04 18.63 2.53
CA ARG A 133 -4.06 18.45 4.00
C ARG A 133 -2.87 19.07 4.72
N SER A 134 -1.89 19.54 3.97
CA SER A 134 -0.72 20.21 4.51
C SER A 134 -0.92 21.71 4.32
N ASN A 135 -1.04 22.46 5.42
CA ASN A 135 -0.87 23.93 5.37
C ASN A 135 0.57 24.33 4.97
N SER A 136 1.46 23.34 4.78
CA SER A 136 2.77 23.51 4.15
C SER A 136 2.66 23.17 2.66
N THR A 137 2.73 24.19 1.82
CA THR A 137 2.78 24.07 0.37
C THR A 137 4.11 23.55 -0.17
N GLU A 138 5.07 23.21 0.68
CA GLU A 138 6.45 22.96 0.26
C GLU A 138 7.13 21.93 1.18
N ILE A 139 6.61 20.70 1.22
CA ILE A 139 7.31 19.61 1.90
C ILE A 139 8.29 18.98 0.90
N PRO A 140 9.61 19.21 1.04
CA PRO A 140 10.56 18.60 0.14
C PRO A 140 10.61 17.07 0.33
N PRO A 141 10.93 16.32 -0.73
CA PRO A 141 11.24 16.82 -2.07
C PRO A 141 9.96 17.05 -2.91
N THR A 142 9.97 18.09 -3.73
CA THR A 142 9.02 18.25 -4.85
C THR A 142 9.58 17.61 -6.12
N PHE A 143 8.84 17.64 -7.23
CA PHE A 143 9.37 17.17 -8.53
C PHE A 143 10.56 18.01 -9.04
N GLU A 144 10.69 19.24 -8.55
CA GLU A 144 11.72 20.23 -8.88
C GLU A 144 12.90 20.20 -7.89
N ASP A 145 12.87 19.32 -6.90
CA ASP A 145 13.98 19.17 -5.95
C ASP A 145 15.30 18.94 -6.69
N SER A 146 16.29 19.79 -6.42
CA SER A 146 17.53 19.80 -7.19
C SER A 146 18.28 18.45 -7.16
N THR A 147 18.13 17.68 -6.07
CA THR A 147 18.75 16.37 -5.91
C THR A 147 18.10 15.36 -6.84
N LEU A 148 16.76 15.30 -6.85
CA LEU A 148 16.03 14.41 -7.74
C LEU A 148 16.19 14.80 -9.22
N VAL A 149 16.15 16.10 -9.53
CA VAL A 149 16.34 16.60 -10.91
C VAL A 149 17.74 16.26 -11.44
N ARG A 150 18.79 16.36 -10.60
CA ARG A 150 20.14 15.95 -11.01
C ARG A 150 20.23 14.45 -11.30
N MET A 151 19.61 13.60 -10.47
CA MET A 151 19.54 12.16 -10.72
C MET A 151 18.76 11.85 -12.00
N ALA A 152 17.62 12.50 -12.19
CA ALA A 152 16.77 12.34 -13.37
C ALA A 152 17.56 12.67 -14.66
N ARG A 153 18.27 13.81 -14.68
CA ARG A 153 19.16 14.18 -15.80
C ARG A 153 20.27 13.17 -16.04
N LYS A 154 20.92 12.65 -14.98
CA LYS A 154 21.99 11.65 -15.10
C LYS A 154 21.52 10.39 -15.84
N TYR A 155 20.28 9.96 -15.60
CA TYR A 155 19.71 8.75 -16.21
C TYR A 155 18.88 9.02 -17.47
N GLY A 156 18.70 10.28 -17.88
CA GLY A 156 17.81 10.63 -18.99
C GLY A 156 16.34 10.33 -18.69
N LYS A 157 15.93 10.46 -17.43
CA LYS A 157 14.59 10.12 -16.91
C LYS A 157 13.89 11.34 -16.29
N GLU A 158 12.64 11.17 -15.90
CA GLU A 158 11.85 12.12 -15.11
C GLU A 158 12.07 11.93 -13.60
N THR A 159 11.83 12.98 -12.80
CA THR A 159 11.86 12.89 -11.33
C THR A 159 10.87 11.86 -10.79
N SER A 160 9.71 11.70 -11.44
CA SER A 160 8.72 10.65 -11.14
C SER A 160 9.32 9.24 -11.26
N GLN A 161 10.07 8.98 -12.33
CA GLN A 161 10.73 7.70 -12.57
C GLN A 161 11.81 7.43 -11.54
N VAL A 162 12.59 8.44 -11.15
CA VAL A 162 13.58 8.33 -10.05
C VAL A 162 12.88 7.95 -8.74
N ALA A 163 11.76 8.59 -8.40
CA ALA A 163 11.01 8.29 -7.18
C ALA A 163 10.42 6.87 -7.15
N LEU A 164 9.99 6.35 -8.30
CA LEU A 164 9.52 4.96 -8.43
C LEU A 164 10.68 3.96 -8.40
N ARG A 165 11.76 4.24 -9.13
CA ARG A 165 12.95 3.41 -9.18
C ARG A 165 13.61 3.29 -7.81
N TYR A 166 13.62 4.36 -7.02
CA TYR A 166 14.03 4.35 -5.62
C TYR A 166 13.35 3.26 -4.79
N GLN A 167 12.07 2.99 -5.02
CA GLN A 167 11.37 1.91 -4.32
C GLN A 167 11.79 0.54 -4.84
N ILE A 168 11.90 0.39 -6.16
CA ILE A 168 12.31 -0.85 -6.81
C ILE A 168 13.71 -1.28 -6.35
N ASP A 169 14.67 -0.35 -6.30
CA ASP A 169 16.04 -0.61 -5.84
C ASP A 169 16.11 -0.93 -4.34
N ARG A 170 15.05 -0.65 -3.58
CA ARG A 170 14.86 -1.07 -2.18
C ARG A 170 14.06 -2.37 -2.06
N ALA A 171 13.82 -3.08 -3.17
CA ALA A 171 12.96 -4.26 -3.24
C ALA A 171 11.53 -4.02 -2.68
N VAL A 172 10.99 -2.82 -2.95
CA VAL A 172 9.59 -2.44 -2.73
C VAL A 172 8.89 -2.34 -4.08
N ILE A 173 7.68 -2.89 -4.19
CA ILE A 173 6.87 -2.81 -5.42
C ILE A 173 5.97 -1.55 -5.34
N PRO A 174 6.28 -0.44 -6.03
CA PRO A 174 5.45 0.75 -5.99
C PRO A 174 4.14 0.54 -6.77
N ILE A 175 3.04 1.11 -6.28
CA ILE A 175 1.73 1.10 -6.95
C ILE A 175 1.25 2.53 -7.27
N PRO A 176 1.84 3.20 -8.29
CA PRO A 176 1.42 4.55 -8.67
C PRO A 176 0.02 4.53 -9.30
N LYS A 177 -0.75 5.58 -9.05
CA LYS A 177 -2.04 5.84 -9.70
C LYS A 177 -1.87 7.02 -10.66
N SER A 178 -2.35 6.87 -11.88
CA SER A 178 -2.54 7.97 -12.83
C SER A 178 -3.77 7.72 -13.70
N GLN A 179 -4.46 8.78 -14.11
CA GLN A 179 -5.44 8.77 -15.20
C GLN A 179 -4.89 9.40 -16.49
N ASN A 180 -3.70 9.99 -16.42
CA ASN A 180 -3.00 10.57 -17.56
C ASN A 180 -2.16 9.48 -18.26
N ARG A 181 -2.37 9.31 -19.57
CA ARG A 181 -1.71 8.28 -20.39
C ARG A 181 -0.20 8.48 -20.50
N THR A 182 0.27 9.73 -20.56
CA THR A 182 1.70 10.07 -20.59
C THR A 182 2.36 9.65 -19.29
N HIS A 183 1.80 10.04 -18.14
CA HIS A 183 2.31 9.60 -16.83
C HIS A 183 2.26 8.09 -16.67
N THR A 184 1.19 7.44 -17.17
CA THR A 184 1.08 5.98 -17.11
C THR A 184 2.19 5.31 -17.91
N SER A 185 2.55 5.85 -19.08
CA SER A 185 3.65 5.32 -19.89
C SER A 185 5.00 5.52 -19.20
N SER A 186 5.25 6.72 -18.65
CA SER A 186 6.47 7.04 -17.89
C SER A 186 6.64 6.14 -16.65
N ASN A 187 5.56 5.87 -15.92
CA ASN A 187 5.58 5.02 -14.72
C ASN A 187 5.97 3.55 -14.97
N VAL A 188 5.95 3.07 -16.21
CA VAL A 188 6.33 1.68 -16.56
C VAL A 188 7.77 1.61 -17.06
N ASP A 189 8.29 2.71 -17.61
CA ASP A 189 9.65 2.83 -18.14
C ASP A 189 10.67 3.02 -17.01
N LEU A 190 10.91 1.96 -16.23
CA LEU A 190 11.72 1.99 -15.00
C LEU A 190 12.87 0.97 -14.97
N PHE A 191 12.96 0.08 -15.95
CA PHE A 191 13.79 -1.13 -15.86
C PHE A 191 15.09 -1.06 -16.67
N ASP A 192 15.32 0.02 -17.41
CA ASP A 192 16.53 0.28 -18.20
C ASP A 192 17.60 1.10 -17.46
N PHE A 193 17.36 1.47 -16.20
CA PHE A 193 18.32 2.15 -15.32
C PHE A 193 18.19 1.66 -13.88
N SER A 194 19.22 1.88 -13.06
CA SER A 194 19.21 1.58 -11.63
C SER A 194 19.90 2.69 -10.85
N LEU A 195 19.39 3.05 -9.68
CA LEU A 195 20.05 3.96 -8.78
C LEU A 195 21.22 3.27 -8.09
N THR A 196 22.30 4.00 -7.89
CA THR A 196 23.41 3.54 -7.05
C THR A 196 22.99 3.51 -5.59
N GLN A 197 23.66 2.69 -4.78
CA GLN A 197 23.39 2.62 -3.35
C GLN A 197 23.52 4.00 -2.65
N LYS A 198 24.49 4.82 -3.09
CA LYS A 198 24.67 6.19 -2.60
C LYS A 198 23.46 7.09 -2.92
N GLU A 199 22.88 6.96 -4.11
CA GLU A 199 21.68 7.72 -4.50
C GLU A 199 20.45 7.26 -3.73
N VAL A 200 20.29 5.95 -3.51
CA VAL A 200 19.23 5.41 -2.63
C VAL A 200 19.36 5.99 -1.21
N TYR A 201 20.57 6.01 -0.64
CA TYR A 201 20.80 6.63 0.67
C TYR A 201 20.54 8.14 0.65
N THR A 202 20.92 8.83 -0.42
CA THR A 202 20.64 10.27 -0.56
C THR A 202 19.13 10.54 -0.53
N ILE A 203 18.31 9.70 -1.18
CA ILE A 203 16.84 9.85 -1.14
C ILE A 203 16.28 9.50 0.24
N ASN A 204 16.91 8.59 0.99
CA ASN A 204 16.48 8.28 2.37
C ASN A 204 16.57 9.50 3.30
N GLU A 205 17.48 10.44 3.05
CA GLU A 205 17.64 11.67 3.86
C GLU A 205 16.42 12.61 3.78
N PHE A 206 15.54 12.42 2.79
CA PHE A 206 14.25 13.11 2.74
C PHE A 206 13.25 12.61 3.78
N ASN A 207 13.53 11.51 4.48
CA ASN A 207 12.61 10.94 5.43
C ASN A 207 12.27 11.94 6.55
N ARG A 208 10.97 12.17 6.75
CA ARG A 208 10.43 12.97 7.86
C ARG A 208 9.46 12.18 8.73
N ASN A 209 9.30 10.88 8.45
CA ASN A 209 8.24 10.04 9.03
C ASN A 209 6.85 10.67 8.85
N LEU A 210 6.63 11.39 7.75
CA LEU A 210 5.42 12.17 7.54
C LEU A 210 4.41 11.37 6.70
N PRO A 211 3.30 10.89 7.29
CA PRO A 211 2.25 10.22 6.53
C PRO A 211 1.53 11.16 5.56
N VAL A 212 1.33 10.70 4.33
CA VAL A 212 0.36 11.29 3.40
C VAL A 212 -1.08 11.08 3.91
N TYR A 213 -1.35 9.92 4.50
CA TYR A 213 -2.64 9.60 5.11
C TYR A 213 -2.46 9.46 6.62
N ALA A 214 -3.11 10.34 7.38
CA ALA A 214 -2.95 10.49 8.82
C ALA A 214 -2.87 9.15 9.57
N GLU A 215 -1.91 8.99 10.48
CA GLU A 215 -1.72 7.76 11.28
C GLU A 215 -2.69 7.62 12.44
N ASP A 216 -3.23 8.73 12.94
CA ASP A 216 -4.10 8.69 14.10
C ASP A 216 -5.37 7.94 13.74
N GLY A 217 -5.66 6.87 14.50
CA GLY A 217 -6.81 6.00 14.27
C GLY A 217 -8.09 6.79 14.03
N ASP A 218 -8.26 7.94 14.69
CA ASP A 218 -9.39 8.85 14.47
C ASP A 218 -9.38 9.56 13.12
N GLU A 219 -8.24 10.04 12.62
CA GLU A 219 -8.17 10.72 11.32
C GLU A 219 -8.20 9.74 10.14
N LEU A 220 -7.59 8.56 10.28
CA LEU A 220 -7.67 7.46 9.32
C LEU A 220 -9.12 7.00 9.20
N VAL A 221 -9.80 6.80 10.34
CA VAL A 221 -11.24 6.51 10.42
C VAL A 221 -12.07 7.62 9.80
N GLN A 222 -11.80 8.90 10.09
CA GLN A 222 -12.52 10.00 9.45
C GLN A 222 -12.25 10.11 7.95
N SER A 223 -11.06 9.73 7.47
CA SER A 223 -10.75 9.69 6.05
C SER A 223 -11.50 8.55 5.36
N PHE A 224 -11.56 7.36 6.00
CA PHE A 224 -12.33 6.22 5.51
C PHE A 224 -13.81 6.52 5.55
N ARG A 225 -14.36 7.07 6.65
CA ARG A 225 -15.76 7.51 6.76
C ARG A 225 -16.12 8.52 5.69
N ARG A 226 -15.30 9.56 5.46
CA ARG A 226 -15.53 10.53 4.37
C ARG A 226 -15.52 9.86 3.00
N ALA A 227 -14.56 8.98 2.73
CA ALA A 227 -14.50 8.24 1.48
C ALA A 227 -15.70 7.29 1.30
N TYR A 228 -16.17 6.67 2.38
CA TYR A 228 -17.32 5.76 2.40
C TYR A 228 -18.65 6.49 2.27
N ASP A 229 -18.82 7.65 2.91
CA ASP A 229 -19.98 8.52 2.76
C ASP A 229 -20.11 9.04 1.32
N ILE A 230 -18.99 9.33 0.67
CA ILE A 230 -18.98 9.63 -0.77
C ILE A 230 -19.40 8.39 -1.57
N TYR A 231 -18.88 7.20 -1.23
CA TYR A 231 -19.25 5.94 -1.89
C TYR A 231 -20.72 5.55 -1.70
N LEU A 232 -21.33 5.90 -0.56
CA LEU A 232 -22.74 5.65 -0.25
C LEU A 232 -23.69 6.73 -0.83
N ARG A 233 -23.20 7.95 -1.07
CA ARG A 233 -23.97 9.05 -1.70
C ARG A 233 -24.15 8.90 -3.22
N PHE A 234 -23.35 8.06 -3.86
CA PHE A 234 -23.63 7.58 -5.20
C PHE A 234 -24.23 6.19 -5.08
N PRO A 235 -25.56 6.03 -5.02
CA PRO A 235 -26.14 4.72 -5.26
C PRO A 235 -25.61 4.30 -6.62
N MET A 236 -24.85 3.19 -6.67
CA MET A 236 -24.50 2.57 -7.94
C MET A 236 -25.83 2.26 -8.61
N ALA A 237 -26.19 3.08 -9.59
CA ALA A 237 -27.34 2.85 -10.44
C ALA A 237 -27.15 1.46 -11.06
N CYS A 238 -28.16 0.62 -10.88
CA CYS A 238 -28.28 -0.71 -11.47
C CYS A 238 -28.10 -0.68 -12.99
#